data_AF-A0AAV0XUV0-F1
#
_entry.id   AF-A0AAV0XUV0-F1
#
_cell.length_a   1.000
_cell.length_b   1.000
_cell.length_c   1.000
_cell.angle_alpha   90.00
_cell.angle_beta   90.00
_cell.angle_gamma   90.00
#
_symmetry.space_group_name_H-M   'P 1'
#
loop_
_entity.id
_entity.type
_entity.pdbx_description
1 polymer ?
#
loop_
_entity_poly.entity_id
_entity_poly.type
_entity_poly.pdbx_seq_one_letter_code
_entity_poly.pdbx_strand_id
1 'polypeptide(L)'
;MYKSPNSPLLTNDLEFLTNQNGLFLAAGDLNAKHQSWNCRTTNQAGRILHQHMETSNTYSICAPDSLTHHSYNSLNRPEILDIALVNLPHREYVLTNHNELTSDHNPIVMTISDSPITINHLAARKRINWKKFEHELLLKSPKLTTKLSNPIEIDNEVDSFTTLIQSSTEKSSCLINKPHTREPLSPDILLEIATKRILRKDWQRTRDPSVKTMLNAQIAYVRNLLKEHLQLAWDRFTSTLNFQDRSLYKLNRRLLHKKPATAPLTSNSGQKIYDTESKLELFADSMKDQFTANPGNDLLEVNQSINELNSYSTKSNLFTTPKEVFEIIKNLPSAKAPGHDKITNAALKHLPAPAIVRLSNLFTVCLRHSYFPTTWKTATTVMIPKPNKNHSLPNNYRPISLLVTMSKVFEKILLRHLTKYIKPRTEQHAFRHGHSTTTQLTKLIDDLVINTNNNRHTAAIFLDMEKAFDREWHDGLIHKLHAMSTVPTPLIKIIKSFLSNRNFRIQISDLKSTSRTIKAGVPQGSCLSPLLYIHYIYDLPSSPHVTTSLFADDTLFYSSNTSINFAIIRLQRHVTTTTDWIQKWR
;
A
#
# COMPACT_ATOMS: atom_id res chain seq x y z
N MET A 1 -3.86 24.48 34.60
CA MET A 1 -5.22 25.05 34.57
C MET A 1 -6.19 24.00 34.99
N TYR A 2 -7.18 24.36 35.81
CA TYR A 2 -8.25 23.45 36.19
C TYR A 2 -9.58 24.09 35.84
N LYS A 3 -10.39 23.42 35.03
CA LYS A 3 -11.77 23.80 34.75
C LYS A 3 -12.67 22.72 35.33
N SER A 4 -13.44 23.07 36.36
CA SER A 4 -14.34 22.13 37.04
C SER A 4 -15.35 21.50 36.06
N PRO A 5 -15.73 20.23 36.24
CA PRO A 5 -16.80 19.61 35.46
C PRO A 5 -18.12 20.38 35.56
N ASN A 6 -18.38 20.96 36.73
CA ASN A 6 -19.65 21.61 37.07
C ASN A 6 -19.70 23.09 36.67
N SER A 7 -18.58 23.70 36.28
CA SER A 7 -18.57 25.08 35.78
C SER A 7 -18.75 25.11 34.25
N PRO A 8 -19.51 26.07 33.70
CA PRO A 8 -19.52 26.31 32.26
C PRO A 8 -18.16 26.88 31.83
N LEU A 9 -17.69 26.48 30.65
CA LEU A 9 -16.56 27.15 29.99
C LEU A 9 -17.14 28.26 29.11
N LEU A 10 -16.80 29.53 29.38
CA LEU A 10 -17.30 30.64 28.60
C LEU A 10 -16.30 31.02 27.50
N THR A 11 -16.82 31.47 26.36
CA THR A 11 -15.97 31.95 25.26
C THR A 11 -15.12 33.14 25.69
N ASN A 12 -15.66 34.06 26.51
CA ASN A 12 -14.92 35.21 27.05
C ASN A 12 -13.71 34.80 27.90
N ASP A 13 -13.78 33.67 28.61
CA ASP A 13 -12.65 33.16 29.40
C ASP A 13 -11.51 32.71 28.47
N LEU A 14 -11.87 32.09 27.34
CA LEU A 14 -10.91 31.68 26.32
C LEU A 14 -10.33 32.89 25.57
N GLU A 15 -11.16 33.88 25.26
CA GLU A 15 -10.69 35.15 24.69
C GLU A 15 -9.71 35.84 25.65
N PHE A 16 -10.02 35.93 26.94
CA PHE A 16 -9.11 36.48 27.94
C PHE A 16 -7.80 35.68 28.04
N LEU A 17 -7.88 34.35 28.02
CA LEU A 17 -6.73 33.46 28.07
C LEU A 17 -5.82 33.60 26.83
N THR A 18 -6.40 33.89 25.67
CA THR A 18 -5.70 33.77 24.37
C THR A 18 -5.47 35.09 23.63
N ASN A 19 -6.14 36.18 24.02
CA ASN A 19 -5.94 37.54 23.49
C ASN A 19 -4.82 38.33 24.19
N GLN A 20 -4.11 37.73 25.15
CA GLN A 20 -2.88 38.32 25.66
C GLN A 20 -1.80 38.18 24.57
N ASN A 21 -1.52 39.27 23.85
CA ASN A 21 -0.58 39.33 22.72
C ASN A 21 0.78 38.69 23.05
N GLY A 22 0.94 37.40 22.73
CA GLY A 22 2.16 36.66 23.01
C GLY A 22 2.09 35.16 22.71
N LEU A 23 3.27 34.54 22.77
CA LEU A 23 3.46 33.09 22.85
C LEU A 23 2.87 32.60 24.17
N PHE A 24 2.04 31.56 24.14
CA PHE A 24 1.48 31.01 25.38
C PHE A 24 1.41 29.49 25.37
N LEU A 25 1.49 28.94 26.57
CA LEU A 25 1.23 27.54 26.88
C LEU A 25 0.32 27.48 28.11
N ALA A 26 -0.84 26.85 27.94
CA ALA A 26 -1.84 26.68 28.97
C ALA A 26 -2.22 25.20 29.04
N ALA A 27 -1.71 24.47 30.05
CA ALA A 27 -1.97 23.04 30.21
C ALA A 27 -2.70 22.74 31.52
N GLY A 28 -3.51 21.68 31.51
CA GLY A 28 -4.09 21.06 32.71
C GLY A 28 -5.42 20.39 32.44
N ASP A 29 -6.12 20.01 33.51
CA ASP A 29 -7.44 19.39 33.44
C ASP A 29 -8.50 20.43 33.06
N LEU A 30 -8.92 20.41 31.79
CA LEU A 30 -9.94 21.32 31.29
C LEU A 30 -11.34 20.71 31.33
N ASN A 31 -11.52 19.45 31.73
CA ASN A 31 -12.80 18.72 31.64
C ASN A 31 -13.54 18.93 30.29
N ALA A 32 -12.79 19.16 29.22
CA ALA A 32 -13.29 19.54 27.90
C ALA A 32 -13.14 18.35 26.97
N LYS A 33 -14.24 17.61 26.79
CA LYS A 33 -14.27 16.35 26.06
C LYS A 33 -14.61 16.63 24.60
N HIS A 34 -13.74 16.26 23.66
CA HIS A 34 -14.03 16.36 22.23
C HIS A 34 -13.35 15.26 21.43
N GLN A 35 -14.03 14.75 20.40
CA GLN A 35 -13.52 13.65 19.56
C GLN A 35 -12.24 14.00 18.78
N SER A 36 -11.96 15.29 18.53
CA SER A 36 -10.76 15.74 17.82
C SER A 36 -9.46 15.54 18.59
N TRP A 37 -9.53 15.40 19.92
CA TRP A 37 -8.40 15.05 20.77
C TRP A 37 -8.64 13.73 21.51
N ASN A 38 -9.23 12.78 20.79
CA ASN A 38 -9.35 11.37 21.16
C ASN A 38 -10.28 11.06 22.35
N CYS A 39 -11.12 12.00 22.82
CA CYS A 39 -12.20 11.67 23.76
C CYS A 39 -13.30 10.85 23.07
N ARG A 40 -14.01 10.02 23.85
CA ARG A 40 -15.11 9.18 23.33
C ARG A 40 -16.34 10.01 22.97
N THR A 41 -16.67 10.97 23.81
CA THR A 41 -17.85 11.83 23.70
C THR A 41 -17.42 13.29 23.59
N THR A 42 -18.33 14.11 23.08
CA THR A 42 -18.12 15.55 23.01
C THR A 42 -19.08 16.24 24.00
N ASN A 43 -18.55 16.89 25.03
CA ASN A 43 -19.33 17.68 25.99
C ASN A 43 -19.38 19.16 25.59
N GLN A 44 -20.20 19.96 26.28
CA GLN A 44 -20.40 21.37 25.94
C GLN A 44 -19.09 22.18 26.00
N ALA A 45 -18.28 21.97 27.04
CA ALA A 45 -16.97 22.62 27.18
C ALA A 45 -16.03 22.28 26.02
N GLY A 46 -16.00 21.01 25.58
CA GLY A 46 -15.22 20.60 24.42
C GLY A 46 -15.71 21.21 23.10
N ARG A 47 -17.03 21.40 22.91
CA ARG A 47 -17.55 22.12 21.73
C ARG A 47 -17.13 23.58 21.71
N ILE A 48 -17.28 24.27 22.84
CA ILE A 48 -16.91 25.69 22.97
C ILE A 48 -15.41 25.86 22.74
N LEU A 49 -14.59 25.00 23.36
CA LEU A 49 -13.14 25.04 23.21
C LEU A 49 -12.69 24.75 21.77
N HIS A 50 -13.30 23.75 21.11
CA HIS A 50 -13.01 23.42 19.73
C HIS A 50 -13.46 24.53 18.78
N GLN A 51 -14.66 25.05 18.96
CA GLN A 51 -15.20 26.15 18.14
C GLN A 51 -14.34 27.40 18.29
N HIS A 52 -13.98 27.78 19.51
CA HIS A 52 -13.11 28.93 19.75
C HIS A 52 -11.73 28.75 19.11
N MET A 53 -11.12 27.56 19.23
CA MET A 53 -9.85 27.24 18.55
C MET A 53 -9.98 27.38 17.02
N GLU A 54 -11.08 26.91 16.43
CA GLU A 54 -11.32 27.01 14.98
C GLU A 54 -11.59 28.45 14.52
N THR A 55 -12.29 29.26 15.33
CA THR A 55 -12.63 30.64 14.99
C THR A 55 -11.47 31.61 15.23
N SER A 56 -10.70 31.43 16.31
CA SER A 56 -9.59 32.32 16.66
C SER A 56 -8.36 32.03 15.80
N ASN A 57 -8.11 30.75 15.47
CA ASN A 57 -6.92 30.28 14.77
C ASN A 57 -5.59 30.78 15.40
N THR A 58 -5.61 31.12 16.69
CA THR A 58 -4.47 31.68 17.42
C THR A 58 -3.65 30.61 18.16
N TYR A 59 -4.22 29.43 18.41
CA TYR A 59 -3.56 28.36 19.15
C TYR A 59 -4.03 26.97 18.68
N SER A 60 -3.35 25.94 19.15
CA SER A 60 -3.72 24.54 18.90
C SER A 60 -3.96 23.80 20.21
N ILE A 61 -4.77 22.75 20.15
CA ILE A 61 -4.98 21.84 21.28
C ILE A 61 -4.09 20.63 21.08
N CYS A 62 -3.21 20.37 22.04
CA CYS A 62 -2.40 19.17 22.14
C CYS A 62 -2.98 18.28 23.24
N ALA A 63 -3.12 17.00 22.93
CA ALA A 63 -3.59 16.00 23.87
C ALA A 63 -2.68 14.79 23.79
N PRO A 64 -2.48 14.06 24.90
CA PRO A 64 -1.69 12.85 24.90
C PRO A 64 -2.36 11.75 24.06
N ASP A 65 -1.54 10.82 23.60
CA ASP A 65 -2.00 9.68 22.79
C ASP A 65 -2.68 8.58 23.62
N SER A 66 -2.76 8.73 24.93
CA SER A 66 -3.39 7.78 25.86
C SER A 66 -4.22 8.47 26.94
N LEU A 67 -5.02 7.68 27.65
CA LEU A 67 -5.99 8.12 28.67
C LEU A 67 -5.28 8.77 29.86
N THR A 68 -5.82 9.90 30.34
CA THR A 68 -5.16 10.71 31.37
C THR A 68 -5.86 10.62 32.71
N HIS A 69 -7.19 10.50 32.71
CA HIS A 69 -8.00 10.39 33.90
C HIS A 69 -8.63 9.00 34.01
N HIS A 70 -8.43 8.36 35.15
CA HIS A 70 -8.89 7.03 35.54
C HIS A 70 -9.68 7.14 36.85
N SER A 71 -10.99 7.36 36.72
CA SER A 71 -11.89 7.48 37.87
C SER A 71 -11.85 6.24 38.78
N TYR A 72 -11.80 6.47 40.09
CA TYR A 72 -11.97 5.43 41.13
C TYR A 72 -13.35 4.76 41.12
N ASN A 73 -14.36 5.44 40.57
CA ASN A 73 -15.68 4.85 40.34
C ASN A 73 -15.68 4.04 39.03
N SER A 74 -15.92 2.74 39.13
CA SER A 74 -15.94 1.78 38.01
C SER A 74 -17.00 2.06 36.93
N LEU A 75 -18.00 2.89 37.24
CA LEU A 75 -19.01 3.35 36.27
C LEU A 75 -18.49 4.48 35.37
N ASN A 76 -17.53 5.27 35.84
CA ASN A 76 -16.91 6.34 35.08
C ASN A 76 -15.74 5.78 34.28
N ARG A 77 -15.84 5.88 32.96
CA ARG A 77 -14.80 5.37 32.08
C ARG A 77 -13.63 6.35 31.99
N PRO A 78 -12.40 5.85 31.79
CA PRO A 78 -11.24 6.72 31.64
C PRO A 78 -11.36 7.64 30.43
N GLU A 79 -10.80 8.84 30.52
CA GLU A 79 -10.86 9.86 29.48
C GLU A 79 -9.58 10.70 29.38
N ILE A 80 -9.49 11.51 28.32
CA ILE A 80 -8.42 12.49 28.11
C ILE A 80 -8.99 13.83 28.52
N LEU A 81 -8.67 14.28 29.74
CA LEU A 81 -9.14 15.54 30.31
C LEU A 81 -8.02 16.57 30.41
N ASP A 82 -6.80 16.08 30.51
CA ASP A 82 -5.59 16.86 30.64
C ASP A 82 -5.01 17.15 29.25
N ILE A 83 -5.24 18.38 28.81
CA ILE A 83 -4.88 18.86 27.48
C ILE A 83 -4.11 20.18 27.59
N ALA A 84 -3.36 20.51 26.56
CA ALA A 84 -2.59 21.74 26.45
C ALA A 84 -3.09 22.62 25.31
N LEU A 85 -3.33 23.89 25.61
CA LEU A 85 -3.58 24.97 24.66
C LEU A 85 -2.23 25.62 24.35
N VAL A 86 -1.80 25.56 23.09
CA VAL A 86 -0.44 25.91 22.70
C VAL A 86 -0.46 26.92 21.56
N ASN A 87 0.10 28.09 21.81
CA ASN A 87 0.48 29.08 20.81
C ASN A 87 2.01 29.27 20.84
N LEU A 88 2.74 28.23 20.42
CA LEU A 88 4.20 28.21 20.29
C LEU A 88 4.58 27.87 18.84
N PRO A 89 4.54 28.83 17.91
CA PRO A 89 5.05 28.64 16.56
C PRO A 89 6.48 28.10 16.56
N HIS A 90 6.73 27.16 15.64
CA HIS A 90 8.04 26.60 15.34
C HIS A 90 8.69 25.66 16.36
N ARG A 91 8.04 25.26 17.46
CA ARG A 91 8.54 24.20 18.36
C ARG A 91 7.74 22.91 18.21
N GLU A 92 8.40 21.76 18.33
CA GLU A 92 7.72 20.48 18.49
C GLU A 92 7.36 20.31 19.96
N TYR A 93 6.13 19.88 20.23
CA TYR A 93 5.67 19.58 21.57
C TYR A 93 4.89 18.28 21.56
N VAL A 94 5.23 17.41 22.51
CA VAL A 94 4.60 16.11 22.68
C VAL A 94 4.11 16.02 24.13
N LEU A 95 2.84 15.67 24.31
CA LEU A 95 2.31 15.29 25.62
C LEU A 95 2.48 13.78 25.77
N THR A 96 3.40 13.36 26.65
CA THR A 96 3.58 11.96 27.02
C THR A 96 2.86 11.70 28.33
N ASN A 97 2.01 10.67 28.32
CA ASN A 97 1.35 10.19 29.52
C ASN A 97 2.27 9.20 30.24
N HIS A 98 2.52 9.41 31.53
CA HIS A 98 3.24 8.48 32.37
C HIS A 98 2.22 7.68 33.18
N ASN A 99 2.16 6.37 32.95
CA ASN A 99 1.22 5.48 33.64
C ASN A 99 1.67 5.18 35.08
N GLU A 100 1.85 6.23 35.87
CA GLU A 100 2.17 6.19 37.29
C GLU A 100 0.92 6.61 38.07
N LEU A 101 0.13 5.63 38.52
CA LEU A 101 -1.17 5.83 39.17
C LEU A 101 -1.02 6.30 40.63
N THR A 102 -0.46 7.49 40.83
CA THR A 102 -0.38 8.14 42.16
C THR A 102 -1.66 8.92 42.50
N SER A 103 -2.56 9.10 41.53
CA SER A 103 -3.88 9.77 41.62
C SER A 103 -4.84 9.15 40.57
N ASP A 104 -6.10 9.58 40.57
CA ASP A 104 -7.07 9.40 39.48
C ASP A 104 -6.64 10.07 38.16
N HIS A 105 -5.60 10.89 38.16
CA HIS A 105 -4.93 11.35 36.95
C HIS A 105 -3.53 10.75 36.84
N ASN A 106 -3.16 10.36 35.62
CA ASN A 106 -1.80 10.02 35.27
C ASN A 106 -0.98 11.32 35.12
N PRO A 107 0.27 11.36 35.60
CA PRO A 107 1.16 12.48 35.33
C PRO A 107 1.43 12.59 33.82
N ILE A 108 1.31 13.81 33.29
CA ILE A 108 1.60 14.11 31.89
C ILE A 108 2.80 15.02 31.83
N VAL A 109 3.76 14.61 31.02
CA VAL A 109 4.93 15.42 30.73
C VAL A 109 4.75 16.00 29.34
N MET A 110 4.72 17.33 29.28
CA MET A 110 4.84 18.03 28.02
C MET A 110 6.31 18.28 27.75
N THR A 111 6.86 17.61 26.75
CA THR A 111 8.22 17.88 26.28
C THR A 111 8.16 18.91 25.18
N ILE A 112 8.77 20.06 25.41
CA ILE A 112 8.91 21.13 24.41
C ILE A 112 10.32 21.03 23.85
N SER A 113 10.45 20.85 22.54
CA SER A 113 11.76 20.80 21.91
C SER A 113 12.46 22.16 21.99
N ASP A 114 13.72 22.15 22.40
CA ASP A 114 14.57 23.37 22.37
C ASP A 114 15.10 23.68 20.96
N SER A 115 15.04 22.68 20.08
CA SER A 115 15.25 22.87 18.65
C SER A 115 13.92 23.26 17.99
N PRO A 116 13.91 24.22 17.04
CA PRO A 116 12.74 24.40 16.19
C PRO A 116 12.43 23.08 15.50
N ILE A 117 11.17 22.84 15.09
CA ILE A 117 10.75 21.62 14.36
C ILE A 117 11.79 21.36 13.27
N THR A 118 12.71 20.43 13.53
CA THR A 118 13.58 19.91 12.51
C THR A 118 12.61 19.18 11.62
N ILE A 119 12.38 19.75 10.45
CA ILE A 119 11.72 19.07 9.35
C ILE A 119 12.40 17.71 9.30
N ASN A 120 11.72 16.66 9.76
CA ASN A 120 12.06 15.32 9.35
C ASN A 120 11.85 15.37 7.85
N HIS A 121 12.93 15.69 7.15
CA HIS A 121 12.93 15.79 5.71
C HIS A 121 12.38 14.45 5.27
N LEU A 122 11.19 14.44 4.65
CA LEU A 122 10.78 13.35 3.77
C LEU A 122 12.05 12.92 3.06
N ALA A 123 12.47 11.66 3.28
CA ALA A 123 13.79 11.17 2.89
C ALA A 123 14.19 11.84 1.59
N ALA A 124 15.24 12.67 1.64
CA ALA A 124 15.54 13.63 0.58
C ALA A 124 15.47 12.91 -0.78
N ARG A 125 14.60 13.42 -1.67
CA ARG A 125 14.31 12.75 -2.95
C ARG A 125 15.64 12.51 -3.64
N LYS A 126 16.03 11.25 -3.84
CA LYS A 126 17.25 10.91 -4.57
C LYS A 126 16.97 10.98 -6.08
N ARG A 127 17.81 11.69 -6.84
CA ARG A 127 17.87 11.55 -8.31
C ARG A 127 18.95 10.54 -8.61
N ILE A 128 18.63 9.56 -9.43
CA ILE A 128 19.62 8.59 -9.90
C ILE A 128 20.15 9.09 -11.25
N ASN A 129 21.47 9.19 -11.37
CA ASN A 129 22.12 9.37 -12.66
C ASN A 129 22.19 8.00 -13.36
N TRP A 130 21.22 7.75 -14.24
CA TRP A 130 21.08 6.45 -14.92
C TRP A 130 22.29 6.09 -15.80
N LYS A 131 22.96 7.07 -16.43
CA LYS A 131 24.19 6.80 -17.20
C LYS A 131 25.32 6.31 -16.30
N LYS A 132 25.47 6.91 -15.12
CA LYS A 132 26.45 6.46 -14.11
C LYS A 132 26.08 5.08 -13.56
N PHE A 133 24.80 4.85 -13.29
CA PHE A 133 24.27 3.56 -12.84
C PHE A 133 24.56 2.43 -13.84
N GLU A 134 24.28 2.67 -15.12
CA GLU A 134 24.58 1.74 -16.21
C GLU A 134 26.08 1.46 -16.30
N HIS A 135 26.93 2.50 -16.22
CA HIS A 135 28.38 2.35 -16.25
C HIS A 135 28.92 1.54 -15.06
N GLU A 136 28.46 1.82 -13.84
CA GLU A 136 28.84 1.07 -12.63
C GLU A 136 28.48 -0.41 -12.75
N LEU A 137 27.29 -0.72 -13.29
CA LEU A 137 26.87 -2.09 -13.54
C LEU A 137 27.68 -2.75 -14.67
N LEU A 138 28.04 -2.03 -15.73
CA LEU A 138 28.88 -2.59 -16.79
C LEU A 138 30.26 -3.02 -16.28
N LEU A 139 30.87 -2.24 -15.38
CA LEU A 139 32.16 -2.57 -14.77
C LEU A 139 32.09 -3.76 -13.81
N LYS A 140 30.95 -3.92 -13.11
CA LYS A 140 30.80 -4.85 -11.97
C LYS A 140 29.82 -6.00 -12.21
N SER A 141 29.25 -6.13 -13.39
CA SER A 141 28.36 -7.24 -13.74
C SER A 141 29.17 -8.31 -14.45
N PRO A 142 29.80 -9.25 -13.72
CA PRO A 142 30.32 -10.44 -14.36
C PRO A 142 29.14 -11.19 -14.98
N LYS A 143 29.37 -11.84 -16.13
CA LYS A 143 28.46 -12.86 -16.64
C LYS A 143 28.27 -13.90 -15.52
N LEU A 144 27.06 -14.47 -15.41
CA LEU A 144 26.87 -15.64 -14.54
C LEU A 144 27.79 -16.76 -15.04
N THR A 145 28.92 -16.98 -14.37
CA THR A 145 29.97 -17.93 -14.80
C THR A 145 29.82 -19.29 -14.13
N THR A 146 29.10 -19.38 -13.01
CA THR A 146 28.95 -20.60 -12.21
C THR A 146 27.68 -21.37 -12.56
N LYS A 147 27.79 -22.70 -12.69
CA LYS A 147 26.63 -23.60 -12.82
C LYS A 147 25.94 -23.70 -11.45
N LEU A 148 24.97 -22.84 -11.20
CA LEU A 148 24.12 -22.89 -10.01
C LEU A 148 23.34 -24.22 -9.99
N SER A 149 23.60 -25.02 -8.95
CA SER A 149 23.17 -26.42 -8.88
C SER A 149 22.22 -26.72 -7.73
N ASN A 150 22.13 -25.85 -6.70
CA ASN A 150 21.24 -26.04 -5.56
C ASN A 150 20.49 -24.74 -5.17
N PRO A 151 19.40 -24.83 -4.37
CA PRO A 151 18.62 -23.67 -3.94
C PRO A 151 19.41 -22.58 -3.21
N ILE A 152 20.41 -22.97 -2.41
CA ILE A 152 21.24 -22.03 -1.62
C ILE A 152 22.10 -21.17 -2.55
N GLU A 153 22.73 -21.78 -3.55
CA GLU A 153 23.48 -21.06 -4.58
C GLU A 153 22.59 -20.10 -5.38
N ILE A 154 21.34 -20.49 -5.66
CA ILE A 154 20.37 -19.61 -6.33
C ILE A 154 20.04 -18.40 -5.47
N ASP A 155 19.76 -18.59 -4.17
CA ASP A 155 19.48 -17.49 -3.25
C ASP A 155 20.70 -16.57 -3.06
N ASN A 156 21.91 -17.13 -2.90
CA ASN A 156 23.15 -16.36 -2.83
C ASN A 156 23.37 -15.50 -4.09
N GLU A 157 23.04 -16.04 -5.27
CA GLU A 157 23.13 -15.28 -6.51
C GLU A 157 22.07 -14.17 -6.60
N VAL A 158 20.84 -14.43 -6.13
CA VAL A 158 19.79 -13.40 -6.01
C VAL A 158 20.25 -12.26 -5.10
N ASP A 159 20.83 -12.58 -3.94
CA ASP A 159 21.29 -11.60 -2.97
C ASP A 159 22.51 -10.83 -3.49
N SER A 160 23.45 -11.52 -4.14
CA SER A 160 24.59 -10.91 -4.85
C SER A 160 24.14 -9.90 -5.89
N PHE A 161 23.18 -10.27 -6.75
CA PHE A 161 22.67 -9.37 -7.78
C PHE A 161 21.85 -8.21 -7.19
N THR A 162 21.05 -8.46 -6.15
CA THR A 162 20.30 -7.44 -5.41
C THR A 162 21.25 -6.39 -4.82
N THR A 163 22.31 -6.84 -4.14
CA THR A 163 23.32 -5.98 -3.51
C THR A 163 24.08 -5.16 -4.56
N LEU A 164 24.39 -5.76 -5.72
CA LEU A 164 25.02 -5.06 -6.83
C LEU A 164 24.14 -3.91 -7.36
N ILE A 165 22.84 -4.15 -7.55
CA ILE A 165 21.89 -3.10 -8.00
C ILE A 165 21.75 -2.01 -6.94
N GLN A 166 21.60 -2.38 -5.66
CA GLN A 166 21.47 -1.43 -4.56
C GLN A 166 22.70 -0.53 -4.43
N SER A 167 23.90 -1.13 -4.38
CA SER A 167 25.15 -0.38 -4.28
C SER A 167 25.42 0.51 -5.50
N SER A 168 25.06 0.07 -6.71
CA SER A 168 25.16 0.89 -7.92
C SER A 168 24.16 2.04 -7.90
N THR A 169 22.96 1.81 -7.36
CA THR A 169 21.92 2.85 -7.18
C THR A 169 22.38 3.90 -6.18
N GLU A 170 22.93 3.49 -5.03
CA GLU A 170 23.46 4.36 -4.00
C GLU A 170 24.57 5.27 -4.55
N LYS A 171 25.58 4.68 -5.21
CA LYS A 171 26.73 5.39 -5.83
C LYS A 171 26.32 6.34 -6.95
N SER A 172 25.19 6.06 -7.60
CA SER A 172 24.64 6.86 -8.68
C SER A 172 23.57 7.84 -8.24
N SER A 173 23.20 7.82 -6.96
CA SER A 173 22.20 8.70 -6.39
C SER A 173 22.83 10.02 -5.93
N CYS A 174 22.16 11.13 -6.21
CA CYS A 174 22.42 12.41 -5.58
C CYS A 174 21.15 12.89 -4.89
N LEU A 175 21.33 13.57 -3.75
CA LEU A 175 20.22 14.18 -3.04
C LEU A 175 19.69 15.34 -3.88
N ILE A 176 18.41 15.31 -4.21
CA ILE A 176 17.70 16.47 -4.75
C ILE A 176 17.26 17.29 -3.56
N ASN A 177 17.85 18.48 -3.41
CA ASN A 177 17.18 19.55 -2.68
C ASN A 177 15.88 19.82 -3.41
N LYS A 178 14.74 19.62 -2.73
CA LYS A 178 13.35 19.64 -3.25
C LYS A 178 13.27 20.35 -4.61
N PRO A 179 12.84 19.68 -5.70
CA PRO A 179 12.47 20.42 -6.89
C PRO A 179 11.28 21.27 -6.47
N HIS A 180 11.48 22.57 -6.31
CA HIS A 180 10.37 23.49 -6.26
C HIS A 180 9.63 23.26 -7.58
N THR A 181 8.40 22.78 -7.51
CA THR A 181 7.42 22.91 -8.60
C THR A 181 7.20 24.40 -8.78
N ARG A 182 8.15 25.06 -9.44
CA ARG A 182 7.99 26.44 -9.87
C ARG A 182 7.21 26.35 -11.17
N GLU A 183 6.27 27.28 -11.35
CA GLU A 183 5.75 27.56 -12.68
C GLU A 183 6.92 27.68 -13.67
N PRO A 184 6.72 27.25 -14.93
CA PRO A 184 7.71 27.48 -15.96
C PRO A 184 8.02 28.98 -16.04
N LEU A 185 9.31 29.30 -16.00
CA LEU A 185 9.78 30.69 -16.07
C LEU A 185 9.36 31.30 -17.41
N SER A 186 8.98 32.58 -17.40
CA SER A 186 8.69 33.34 -18.62
C SER A 186 9.89 33.28 -19.59
N PRO A 187 9.66 33.25 -20.92
CA PRO A 187 10.73 33.39 -21.92
C PRO A 187 11.71 34.54 -21.63
N ASP A 188 11.21 35.67 -21.12
CA ASP A 188 12.02 36.84 -20.79
C ASP A 188 13.03 36.52 -19.67
N ILE A 189 12.58 35.83 -18.61
CA ILE A 189 13.45 35.43 -17.50
C ILE A 189 14.51 34.42 -17.98
N LEU A 190 14.13 33.53 -18.90
CA LEU A 190 15.06 32.57 -19.49
C LEU A 190 16.15 33.26 -20.32
N LEU A 191 15.79 34.30 -21.07
CA LEU A 191 16.74 35.14 -21.81
C LEU A 191 17.74 35.81 -20.86
N GLU A 192 17.26 36.42 -19.77
CA GLU A 192 18.12 37.08 -18.79
C GLU A 192 19.04 36.09 -18.04
N ILE A 193 18.58 34.87 -17.82
CA ILE A 193 19.40 33.76 -17.29
C ILE A 193 20.48 33.35 -18.30
N ALA A 194 20.19 33.35 -19.60
CA ALA A 194 21.16 33.07 -20.64
C ALA A 194 22.24 34.17 -20.69
N THR A 195 21.85 35.44 -20.66
CA THR A 195 22.77 36.59 -20.56
C THR A 195 23.69 36.48 -19.35
N LYS A 196 23.14 36.15 -18.18
CA LYS A 196 23.94 35.88 -16.97
C LYS A 196 24.96 34.75 -17.16
N ARG A 197 24.60 33.67 -17.86
CA ARG A 197 25.49 32.53 -18.12
C ARG A 197 26.63 32.91 -19.08
N ILE A 198 26.34 33.73 -20.09
CA ILE A 198 27.34 34.28 -21.02
C ILE A 198 28.36 35.12 -20.24
N LEU A 199 27.90 36.12 -19.48
CA LEU A 199 28.76 36.98 -18.65
C LEU A 199 29.60 36.17 -17.65
N ARG A 200 29.04 35.09 -17.09
CA ARG A 200 29.78 34.19 -16.20
C ARG A 200 30.90 33.44 -16.92
N LYS A 201 30.64 32.95 -18.13
CA LYS A 201 31.63 32.26 -18.97
C LYS A 201 32.75 33.22 -19.37
N ASP A 202 32.40 34.43 -19.78
CA ASP A 202 33.38 35.46 -20.16
C ASP A 202 34.26 35.86 -19.00
N TRP A 203 33.68 36.16 -17.83
CA TRP A 203 34.48 36.46 -16.63
C TRP A 203 35.39 35.30 -16.22
N GLN A 204 34.94 34.05 -16.31
CA GLN A 204 35.78 32.88 -15.99
C GLN A 204 37.00 32.76 -16.89
N ARG A 205 36.88 33.18 -18.16
CA ARG A 205 37.94 33.16 -19.17
C ARG A 205 38.88 34.36 -19.05
N THR A 206 38.33 35.57 -18.97
CA THR A 206 39.12 36.81 -19.06
C THR A 206 39.58 37.33 -17.70
N ARG A 207 38.86 36.98 -16.62
CA ARG A 207 39.03 37.54 -15.27
C ARG A 207 38.93 39.07 -15.20
N ASP A 208 38.30 39.68 -16.21
CA ASP A 208 38.12 41.13 -16.31
C ASP A 208 37.19 41.68 -15.20
N PRO A 209 37.63 42.67 -14.40
CA PRO A 209 36.80 43.33 -13.39
C PRO A 209 35.52 43.97 -13.94
N SER A 210 35.54 44.51 -15.16
CA SER A 210 34.37 45.16 -15.77
C SER A 210 33.24 44.15 -16.03
N VAL A 211 33.59 42.99 -16.60
CA VAL A 211 32.68 41.86 -16.82
C VAL A 211 32.18 41.30 -15.49
N LYS A 212 33.01 41.32 -14.42
CA LYS A 212 32.59 40.93 -13.08
C LYS A 212 31.50 41.86 -12.53
N THR A 213 31.63 43.16 -12.73
CA THR A 213 30.63 44.15 -12.32
C THR A 213 29.32 43.96 -13.09
N MET A 214 29.37 43.78 -14.40
CA MET A 214 28.19 43.47 -15.23
C MET A 214 27.52 42.16 -14.82
N LEU A 215 28.31 41.12 -14.53
CA LEU A 215 27.80 39.84 -14.03
C LEU A 215 27.09 40.01 -12.69
N ASN A 216 27.65 40.80 -11.76
CA ASN A 216 27.02 41.05 -10.45
C ASN A 216 25.70 41.81 -10.60
N ALA A 217 25.64 42.82 -11.48
CA ALA A 217 24.41 43.54 -11.80
C ALA A 217 23.36 42.59 -12.40
N GLN A 218 23.76 41.75 -13.36
CA GLN A 218 22.88 40.77 -13.98
C GLN A 218 22.40 39.69 -12.99
N ILE A 219 23.23 39.29 -12.03
CA ILE A 219 22.83 38.40 -10.94
C ILE A 219 21.74 39.05 -10.08
N ALA A 220 21.90 40.32 -9.73
CA ALA A 220 20.92 41.06 -8.95
C ALA A 220 19.60 41.22 -9.73
N TYR A 221 19.68 41.57 -11.01
CA TYR A 221 18.51 41.72 -11.89
C TYR A 221 17.72 40.41 -12.03
N VAL A 222 18.39 39.31 -12.39
CA VAL A 222 17.77 37.98 -12.48
C VAL A 222 17.18 37.55 -11.13
N ARG A 223 17.81 37.91 -10.01
CA ARG A 223 17.29 37.61 -8.67
C ARG A 223 15.97 38.35 -8.41
N ASN A 224 15.87 39.62 -8.80
CA ASN A 224 14.63 40.40 -8.66
C ASN A 224 13.52 39.88 -9.57
N LEU A 225 13.80 39.62 -10.85
CA LEU A 225 12.84 39.01 -11.78
C LEU A 225 12.30 37.67 -11.27
N LEU A 226 13.18 36.82 -10.74
CA LEU A 226 12.75 35.55 -10.14
C LEU A 226 11.90 35.75 -8.89
N LYS A 227 12.17 36.77 -8.08
CA LYS A 227 11.39 37.09 -6.88
C LYS A 227 9.98 37.53 -7.28
N GLU A 228 9.86 38.45 -8.23
CA GLU A 228 8.56 38.92 -8.74
C GLU A 228 7.75 37.80 -9.38
N HIS A 229 8.39 36.98 -10.23
CA HIS A 229 7.72 35.84 -10.85
C HIS A 229 7.19 34.84 -9.81
N LEU A 230 7.96 34.57 -8.76
CA LEU A 230 7.53 33.69 -7.67
C LEU A 230 6.39 34.29 -6.84
N GLN A 231 6.40 35.60 -6.63
CA GLN A 231 5.32 36.33 -5.95
C GLN A 231 4.02 36.20 -6.75
N LEU A 232 4.06 36.53 -8.04
CA LEU A 232 2.91 36.43 -8.94
C LEU A 232 2.38 34.99 -9.08
N ALA A 233 3.28 34.01 -9.12
CA ALA A 233 2.91 32.59 -9.10
C ALA A 233 2.15 32.22 -7.81
N TRP A 234 2.63 32.71 -6.67
CA TRP A 234 2.00 32.49 -5.38
C TRP A 234 0.64 33.17 -5.29
N ASP A 235 0.53 34.42 -5.75
CA ASP A 235 -0.73 35.18 -5.76
C ASP A 235 -1.78 34.52 -6.66
N ARG A 236 -1.38 34.04 -7.85
CA ARG A 236 -2.26 33.25 -8.72
C ARG A 236 -2.70 31.96 -8.02
N PHE A 237 -1.77 31.23 -7.41
CA PHE A 237 -2.10 30.00 -6.69
C PHE A 237 -3.06 30.26 -5.53
N THR A 238 -2.81 31.25 -4.68
CA THR A 238 -3.69 31.58 -3.55
C THR A 238 -5.06 32.05 -4.01
N SER A 239 -5.15 32.78 -5.13
CA SER A 239 -6.43 33.18 -5.73
C SER A 239 -7.30 32.01 -6.21
N THR A 240 -6.69 30.85 -6.51
CA THR A 240 -7.43 29.64 -6.93
C THR A 240 -8.04 28.86 -5.75
N LEU A 241 -7.64 29.20 -4.52
CA LEU A 241 -8.07 28.47 -3.32
C LEU A 241 -9.47 28.91 -2.90
N ASN A 242 -10.32 27.93 -2.57
CA ASN A 242 -11.65 28.19 -2.07
C ASN A 242 -12.04 27.21 -0.95
N PHE A 243 -13.09 27.56 -0.21
CA PHE A 243 -13.62 26.74 0.89
C PHE A 243 -14.45 25.56 0.39
N GLN A 244 -15.15 25.70 -0.73
CA GLN A 244 -16.12 24.72 -1.24
C GLN A 244 -15.45 23.42 -1.73
N ASP A 245 -14.30 23.51 -2.40
CA ASP A 245 -13.53 22.37 -2.92
C ASP A 245 -12.48 21.81 -1.92
N ARG A 246 -12.42 22.40 -0.71
CA ARG A 246 -11.47 22.08 0.37
C ARG A 246 -10.00 22.30 0.01
N SER A 247 -9.68 23.07 -1.03
CA SER A 247 -8.31 23.38 -1.46
C SER A 247 -7.55 24.21 -0.43
N LEU A 248 -8.19 25.24 0.14
CA LEU A 248 -7.64 26.06 1.22
C LEU A 248 -7.29 25.20 2.45
N TYR A 249 -8.18 24.26 2.78
CA TYR A 249 -8.00 23.30 3.86
C TYR A 249 -6.81 22.34 3.62
N LYS A 250 -6.66 21.84 2.39
CA LYS A 250 -5.52 21.00 1.99
C LYS A 250 -4.20 21.78 2.06
N LEU A 251 -4.19 23.05 1.65
CA LEU A 251 -3.00 23.91 1.76
C LEU A 251 -2.66 24.18 3.22
N ASN A 252 -3.62 24.58 4.04
CA ASN A 252 -3.43 24.86 5.46
C ASN A 252 -2.85 23.65 6.20
N ARG A 253 -3.39 22.44 5.96
CA ARG A 253 -2.82 21.19 6.50
C ARG A 253 -1.38 20.93 6.07
N ARG A 254 -1.02 21.22 4.80
CA ARG A 254 0.35 21.06 4.28
C ARG A 254 1.31 22.04 4.94
N LEU A 255 0.89 23.29 5.13
CA LEU A 255 1.70 24.35 5.73
C LEU A 255 1.90 24.12 7.23
N LEU A 256 0.86 23.70 7.94
CA LEU A 256 0.91 23.41 9.37
C LEU A 256 1.50 22.03 9.71
N HIS A 257 1.86 21.21 8.70
CA HIS A 257 2.30 19.82 8.87
C HIS A 257 1.37 18.94 9.73
N LYS A 258 0.10 19.36 9.91
CA LYS A 258 -0.91 18.62 10.68
C LYS A 258 -1.25 17.33 9.94
N LYS A 259 -0.62 16.22 10.35
CA LYS A 259 -1.11 14.88 10.01
C LYS A 259 -2.41 14.67 10.80
N PRO A 260 -3.51 14.24 10.16
CA PRO A 260 -4.70 13.88 10.92
C PRO A 260 -4.31 12.77 11.91
N ALA A 261 -4.75 12.88 13.16
CA ALA A 261 -4.60 11.80 14.12
C ALA A 261 -5.20 10.53 13.51
N THR A 262 -4.38 9.48 13.36
CA THR A 262 -4.88 8.18 12.92
C THR A 262 -5.75 7.61 14.02
N ALA A 263 -7.03 7.37 13.71
CA ALA A 263 -7.99 6.79 14.63
C ALA A 263 -7.39 5.56 15.36
N PRO A 264 -7.69 5.40 16.66
CA PRO A 264 -7.23 4.23 17.40
C PRO A 264 -7.82 2.97 16.79
N LEU A 265 -7.00 1.92 16.71
CA LEU A 265 -7.50 0.59 16.36
C LEU A 265 -8.13 -0.06 17.58
N THR A 266 -9.07 -0.96 17.38
CA THR A 266 -9.72 -1.74 18.42
C THR A 266 -9.27 -3.18 18.27
N SER A 267 -8.69 -3.75 19.32
CA SER A 267 -8.33 -5.16 19.38
C SER A 267 -9.59 -6.04 19.43
N ASN A 268 -9.41 -7.35 19.26
CA ASN A 268 -10.50 -8.32 19.40
C ASN A 268 -11.09 -8.35 20.82
N SER A 269 -10.33 -7.94 21.84
CA SER A 269 -10.79 -7.80 23.23
C SER A 269 -11.54 -6.48 23.52
N GLY A 270 -11.72 -5.63 22.51
CA GLY A 270 -12.36 -4.32 22.67
C GLY A 270 -11.44 -3.22 23.20
N GLN A 271 -10.16 -3.51 23.44
CA GLN A 271 -9.16 -2.53 23.87
C GLN A 271 -8.79 -1.62 22.70
N LYS A 272 -8.74 -0.31 22.96
CA LYS A 272 -8.28 0.67 21.96
C LYS A 272 -6.76 0.81 22.00
N ILE A 273 -6.14 0.70 20.84
CA ILE A 273 -4.70 0.80 20.60
C ILE A 273 -4.41 2.11 19.87
N TYR A 274 -3.52 2.91 20.45
CA TYR A 274 -3.22 4.26 19.98
C TYR A 274 -1.81 4.35 19.38
N ASP A 275 -0.85 3.66 19.98
CA ASP A 275 0.55 3.65 19.59
C ASP A 275 0.78 2.94 18.24
N THR A 276 1.79 3.40 17.51
CA THR A 276 2.02 2.92 16.13
C THR A 276 2.56 1.48 16.09
N GLU A 277 3.38 1.09 17.07
CA GLU A 277 3.98 -0.25 17.13
C GLU A 277 2.94 -1.33 17.42
N SER A 278 2.07 -1.12 18.41
CA SER A 278 0.98 -2.06 18.69
C SER A 278 -0.07 -2.06 17.59
N LYS A 279 -0.29 -0.93 16.89
CA LYS A 279 -1.12 -0.91 15.67
C LYS A 279 -0.53 -1.80 14.57
N LEU A 280 0.79 -1.77 14.38
CA LEU A 280 1.50 -2.62 13.41
C LEU A 280 1.32 -4.10 13.73
N GLU A 281 1.52 -4.48 15.00
CA GLU A 281 1.33 -5.86 15.45
C GLU A 281 -0.12 -6.31 15.35
N LEU A 282 -1.09 -5.47 15.74
CA LEU A 282 -2.51 -5.78 15.61
C LEU A 282 -2.93 -6.00 14.16
N PHE A 283 -2.43 -5.19 13.22
CA PHE A 283 -2.65 -5.44 11.79
C PHE A 283 -1.99 -6.73 11.32
N ALA A 284 -0.78 -7.03 11.80
CA ALA A 284 -0.06 -8.24 11.44
C ALA A 284 -0.80 -9.50 11.92
N ASP A 285 -1.31 -9.49 13.15
CA ASP A 285 -2.08 -10.59 13.72
C ASP A 285 -3.44 -10.74 13.04
N SER A 286 -4.16 -9.62 12.83
CA SER A 286 -5.43 -9.64 12.08
C SER A 286 -5.27 -10.21 10.66
N MET A 287 -4.17 -9.89 9.98
CA MET A 287 -3.88 -10.42 8.64
C MET A 287 -3.41 -11.88 8.68
N LYS A 288 -2.65 -12.27 9.72
CA LYS A 288 -2.22 -13.66 9.94
C LYS A 288 -3.44 -14.58 10.08
N ASP A 289 -4.44 -14.16 10.84
CA ASP A 289 -5.68 -14.91 11.03
C ASP A 289 -6.46 -15.05 9.72
N GLN A 290 -6.38 -14.06 8.82
CA GLN A 290 -7.01 -14.14 7.50
C GLN A 290 -6.33 -15.16 6.58
N PHE A 291 -5.00 -15.31 6.66
CA PHE A 291 -4.21 -16.28 5.88
C PHE A 291 -4.10 -17.65 6.55
N THR A 292 -5.15 -18.07 7.22
CA THR A 292 -5.28 -19.43 7.72
C THR A 292 -6.16 -20.23 6.77
N ALA A 293 -5.77 -21.48 6.49
CA ALA A 293 -6.63 -22.38 5.75
C ALA A 293 -7.89 -22.63 6.58
N ASN A 294 -9.03 -22.71 5.91
CA ASN A 294 -10.26 -23.12 6.58
C ASN A 294 -10.08 -24.55 7.12
N PRO A 295 -10.63 -24.86 8.31
CA PRO A 295 -10.58 -26.22 8.87
C PRO A 295 -11.43 -27.15 7.99
N GLY A 296 -10.79 -27.77 6.99
CA GLY A 296 -11.39 -28.79 6.13
C GLY A 296 -10.87 -30.19 6.48
N ASN A 297 -11.55 -31.20 5.97
CA ASN A 297 -11.10 -32.60 6.11
C ASN A 297 -9.75 -32.79 5.42
N ASP A 298 -8.86 -33.54 6.05
CA ASP A 298 -7.61 -33.97 5.42
C ASP A 298 -7.93 -34.90 4.25
N LEU A 299 -7.91 -34.35 3.03
CA LEU A 299 -8.31 -35.09 1.83
C LEU A 299 -7.17 -36.02 1.39
N LEU A 300 -7.40 -37.34 1.50
CA LEU A 300 -6.43 -38.36 1.09
C LEU A 300 -5.93 -38.17 -0.35
N GLU A 301 -6.81 -37.79 -1.28
CA GLU A 301 -6.48 -37.52 -2.69
C GLU A 301 -5.49 -36.35 -2.86
N VAL A 302 -5.58 -35.33 -2.00
CA VAL A 302 -4.67 -34.19 -1.99
C VAL A 302 -3.31 -34.64 -1.46
N ASN A 303 -3.27 -35.35 -0.34
CA ASN A 303 -2.03 -35.90 0.23
C ASN A 303 -1.29 -36.82 -0.75
N GLN A 304 -2.01 -37.69 -1.45
CA GLN A 304 -1.44 -38.56 -2.49
C GLN A 304 -0.80 -37.75 -3.61
N SER A 305 -1.52 -36.76 -4.16
CA SER A 305 -0.98 -35.90 -5.22
C SER A 305 0.26 -35.12 -4.77
N ILE A 306 0.27 -34.64 -3.53
CA ILE A 306 1.42 -33.93 -2.96
C ILE A 306 2.64 -34.85 -2.81
N ASN A 307 2.42 -36.10 -2.38
CA ASN A 307 3.48 -37.10 -2.24
C ASN A 307 4.06 -37.51 -3.60
N GLU A 308 3.21 -37.72 -4.61
CA GLU A 308 3.63 -38.00 -6.00
C GLU A 308 4.45 -36.84 -6.60
N LEU A 309 4.03 -35.59 -6.36
CA LEU A 309 4.79 -34.42 -6.79
C LEU A 309 6.17 -34.31 -6.12
N ASN A 310 6.28 -34.75 -4.86
CA ASN A 310 7.53 -34.73 -4.11
C ASN A 310 8.50 -35.80 -4.60
N SER A 311 8.02 -36.96 -5.04
CA SER A 311 8.87 -38.05 -5.56
C SER A 311 9.42 -37.77 -6.97
N TYR A 312 8.79 -36.86 -7.72
CA TYR A 312 9.24 -36.48 -9.05
C TYR A 312 10.57 -35.69 -9.02
N SER A 313 11.64 -36.26 -9.59
CA SER A 313 13.01 -35.69 -9.52
C SER A 313 13.53 -35.11 -10.86
N THR A 314 12.75 -35.19 -11.94
CA THR A 314 13.23 -34.77 -13.27
C THR A 314 13.42 -33.25 -13.35
N LYS A 315 14.60 -32.83 -13.82
CA LYS A 315 14.92 -31.42 -14.08
C LYS A 315 14.06 -30.87 -15.21
N SER A 316 13.66 -29.61 -15.08
CA SER A 316 12.86 -28.92 -16.08
C SER A 316 13.69 -28.54 -17.32
N ASN A 317 13.11 -28.71 -18.50
CA ASN A 317 13.64 -28.17 -19.75
C ASN A 317 13.18 -26.73 -20.03
N LEU A 318 12.46 -26.11 -19.09
CA LEU A 318 11.97 -24.74 -19.22
C LEU A 318 13.12 -23.74 -19.12
N PHE A 319 13.04 -22.70 -19.95
CA PHE A 319 14.01 -21.61 -19.96
C PHE A 319 13.31 -20.28 -20.28
N THR A 320 14.07 -19.20 -20.13
CA THR A 320 13.71 -17.87 -20.61
C THR A 320 14.87 -17.27 -21.40
N THR A 321 14.59 -16.25 -22.20
CA THR A 321 15.60 -15.60 -23.04
C THR A 321 15.85 -14.16 -22.57
N PRO A 322 17.05 -13.59 -22.80
CA PRO A 322 17.33 -12.20 -22.47
C PRO A 322 16.36 -11.22 -23.15
N LYS A 323 15.94 -11.53 -24.38
CA LYS A 323 14.92 -10.76 -25.12
C LYS A 323 13.59 -10.73 -24.39
N GLU A 324 13.13 -11.88 -23.91
CA GLU A 324 11.89 -11.97 -23.14
C GLU A 324 11.97 -11.17 -21.83
N VAL A 325 13.07 -11.33 -21.07
CA VAL A 325 13.29 -10.59 -19.82
C VAL A 325 13.30 -9.08 -20.08
N PHE A 326 14.00 -8.63 -21.13
CA PHE A 326 14.04 -7.23 -21.53
C PHE A 326 12.65 -6.68 -21.86
N GLU A 327 11.86 -7.38 -22.68
CA GLU A 327 10.51 -6.93 -23.04
C GLU A 327 9.58 -6.85 -21.82
N ILE A 328 9.69 -7.80 -20.88
CA ILE A 328 8.93 -7.73 -19.63
C ILE A 328 9.31 -6.49 -18.82
N ILE A 329 10.62 -6.23 -18.65
CA ILE A 329 11.16 -5.09 -17.89
C ILE A 329 10.76 -3.76 -18.54
N LYS A 330 10.91 -3.64 -19.85
CA LYS A 330 10.56 -2.45 -20.64
C LYS A 330 9.11 -2.03 -20.42
N ASN A 331 8.21 -3.01 -20.36
CA ASN A 331 6.77 -2.81 -20.17
C ASN A 331 6.34 -2.66 -18.70
N LEU A 332 7.26 -2.64 -17.73
CA LEU A 332 6.92 -2.38 -16.33
C LEU A 332 6.47 -0.91 -16.14
N PRO A 333 5.47 -0.61 -15.31
CA PRO A 333 5.12 0.78 -14.98
C PRO A 333 6.19 1.42 -14.08
N SER A 334 6.82 2.52 -14.50
CA SER A 334 7.99 3.08 -13.80
C SER A 334 7.72 3.61 -12.39
N ALA A 335 6.49 4.08 -12.12
CA ALA A 335 6.11 4.77 -10.87
C ALA A 335 5.51 3.84 -9.79
N LYS A 336 5.85 2.55 -9.78
CA LYS A 336 5.38 1.62 -8.74
C LYS A 336 6.34 1.59 -7.55
N ALA A 337 5.77 1.45 -6.35
CA ALA A 337 6.53 1.27 -5.12
C ALA A 337 7.31 -0.05 -5.15
N PRO A 338 8.58 -0.06 -4.72
CA PRO A 338 9.40 -1.26 -4.65
C PRO A 338 9.02 -2.12 -3.43
N GLY A 339 9.53 -3.36 -3.39
CA GLY A 339 9.44 -4.22 -2.23
C GLY A 339 10.46 -3.85 -1.13
N HIS A 340 10.74 -4.80 -0.23
CA HIS A 340 11.65 -4.58 0.90
C HIS A 340 13.10 -4.30 0.47
N ASP A 341 13.50 -4.73 -0.73
CA ASP A 341 14.80 -4.50 -1.36
C ASP A 341 14.98 -3.06 -1.88
N LYS A 342 13.91 -2.26 -1.91
CA LYS A 342 13.90 -0.87 -2.40
C LYS A 342 14.33 -0.71 -3.88
N ILE A 343 14.42 -1.79 -4.66
CA ILE A 343 14.76 -1.74 -6.09
C ILE A 343 13.50 -1.41 -6.89
N THR A 344 13.52 -0.27 -7.58
CA THR A 344 12.36 0.21 -8.35
C THR A 344 12.30 -0.36 -9.77
N ASN A 345 11.10 -0.33 -10.38
CA ASN A 345 10.92 -0.65 -11.79
C ASN A 345 11.80 0.22 -12.71
N ALA A 346 12.02 1.48 -12.33
CA ALA A 346 12.92 2.38 -13.05
C ALA A 346 14.37 1.87 -13.06
N ALA A 347 14.86 1.36 -11.92
CA ALA A 347 16.19 0.77 -11.84
C ALA A 347 16.34 -0.45 -12.74
N LEU A 348 15.32 -1.33 -12.80
CA LEU A 348 15.36 -2.48 -13.71
C LEU A 348 15.38 -2.06 -15.19
N LYS A 349 14.65 -1.00 -15.56
CA LYS A 349 14.62 -0.49 -16.95
C LYS A 349 15.97 0.06 -17.43
N HIS A 350 16.83 0.47 -16.50
CA HIS A 350 18.18 0.96 -16.78
C HIS A 350 19.25 -0.13 -16.57
N LEU A 351 18.88 -1.41 -16.52
CA LEU A 351 19.87 -2.48 -16.51
C LEU A 351 20.57 -2.57 -17.88
N PRO A 352 21.92 -2.60 -17.91
CA PRO A 352 22.65 -2.82 -19.15
C PRO A 352 22.48 -4.27 -19.65
N ALA A 353 22.73 -4.49 -20.94
CA ALA A 353 22.52 -5.80 -21.57
C ALA A 353 23.20 -6.99 -20.84
N PRO A 354 24.44 -6.90 -20.33
CA PRO A 354 25.04 -7.99 -19.57
C PRO A 354 24.27 -8.35 -18.29
N ALA A 355 23.70 -7.34 -17.60
CA ALA A 355 22.90 -7.57 -16.40
C ALA A 355 21.56 -8.25 -16.73
N ILE A 356 20.96 -7.92 -17.89
CA ILE A 356 19.76 -8.60 -18.38
C ILE A 356 20.06 -10.07 -18.71
N VAL A 357 21.21 -10.35 -19.33
CA VAL A 357 21.67 -11.72 -19.61
C VAL A 357 21.87 -12.49 -18.29
N ARG A 358 22.54 -11.89 -17.30
CA ARG A 358 22.71 -12.48 -15.97
C ARG A 358 21.37 -12.83 -15.33
N LEU A 359 20.42 -11.89 -15.35
CA LEU A 359 19.08 -12.10 -14.80
C LEU A 359 18.29 -13.20 -15.55
N SER A 360 18.40 -13.25 -16.89
CA SER A 360 17.81 -14.32 -17.72
C SER A 360 18.37 -15.71 -17.39
N ASN A 361 19.68 -15.80 -17.16
CA ASN A 361 20.32 -17.05 -16.77
C ASN A 361 19.85 -17.48 -15.37
N LEU A 362 19.77 -16.54 -14.42
CA LEU A 362 19.23 -16.79 -13.08
C LEU A 362 17.79 -17.32 -13.13
N PHE A 363 16.89 -16.67 -13.87
CA PHE A 363 15.52 -17.17 -14.05
C PHE A 363 15.45 -18.54 -14.71
N THR A 364 16.33 -18.81 -15.68
CA THR A 364 16.41 -20.14 -16.32
C THR A 364 16.86 -21.21 -15.34
N VAL A 365 17.79 -20.90 -14.44
CA VAL A 365 18.20 -21.80 -13.35
C VAL A 365 17.03 -22.04 -12.39
N CYS A 366 16.31 -20.98 -11.97
CA CYS A 366 15.12 -21.12 -11.13
C CYS A 366 14.06 -22.04 -11.77
N LEU A 367 13.81 -21.87 -13.08
CA LEU A 367 12.90 -22.75 -13.85
C LEU A 367 13.38 -24.19 -13.90
N ARG A 368 14.67 -24.42 -14.14
CA ARG A 368 15.29 -25.75 -14.22
C ARG A 368 15.14 -26.55 -12.94
N HIS A 369 15.29 -25.87 -11.80
CA HIS A 369 15.22 -26.45 -10.46
C HIS A 369 13.83 -26.37 -9.82
N SER A 370 12.83 -25.83 -10.53
CA SER A 370 11.49 -25.58 -9.98
C SER A 370 11.53 -24.83 -8.65
N TYR A 371 12.45 -23.88 -8.53
CA TYR A 371 12.73 -23.17 -7.29
C TYR A 371 12.34 -21.70 -7.40
N PHE A 372 11.58 -21.23 -6.41
CA PHE A 372 11.31 -19.82 -6.22
C PHE A 372 12.22 -19.29 -5.08
N PRO A 373 13.06 -18.28 -5.31
CA PRO A 373 13.98 -17.74 -4.31
C PRO A 373 13.32 -17.29 -3.02
N THR A 374 13.99 -17.50 -1.88
CA THR A 374 13.47 -17.20 -0.54
C THR A 374 13.28 -15.71 -0.30
N THR A 375 14.24 -14.87 -0.69
CA THR A 375 14.15 -13.41 -0.58
C THR A 375 12.89 -12.89 -1.28
N TRP A 376 12.47 -13.48 -2.40
CA TRP A 376 11.27 -13.08 -3.14
C TRP A 376 9.94 -13.50 -2.48
N LYS A 377 9.97 -14.35 -1.44
CA LYS A 377 8.79 -14.82 -0.69
C LYS A 377 8.40 -13.89 0.45
N THR A 378 9.14 -12.80 0.68
CA THR A 378 8.86 -11.82 1.72
C THR A 378 8.17 -10.58 1.16
N ALA A 379 6.95 -10.32 1.63
CA ALA A 379 6.17 -9.13 1.28
C ALA A 379 6.24 -8.04 2.36
N THR A 380 6.29 -6.78 1.93
CA THR A 380 6.01 -5.63 2.81
C THR A 380 4.59 -5.15 2.53
N THR A 381 3.71 -5.21 3.52
CA THR A 381 2.29 -4.90 3.36
C THR A 381 1.98 -3.51 3.91
N VAL A 382 1.23 -2.72 3.13
CA VAL A 382 0.69 -1.44 3.58
C VAL A 382 -0.83 -1.55 3.69
N MET A 383 -1.40 -1.04 4.80
CA MET A 383 -2.84 -1.08 5.07
C MET A 383 -3.52 0.18 4.52
N ILE A 384 -4.41 0.01 3.54
CA ILE A 384 -5.17 1.12 2.92
C ILE A 384 -6.61 1.13 3.44
N PRO A 385 -7.11 2.23 4.05
CA PRO A 385 -8.47 2.28 4.57
C PRO A 385 -9.52 2.07 3.47
N LYS A 386 -10.51 1.21 3.73
CA LYS A 386 -11.68 1.07 2.85
C LYS A 386 -12.56 2.33 2.98
N PRO A 387 -13.09 2.89 1.88
CA PRO A 387 -13.96 4.06 1.96
C PRO A 387 -15.24 3.74 2.76
N ASN A 388 -15.75 4.72 3.50
CA ASN A 388 -17.03 4.65 4.22
C ASN A 388 -17.16 3.48 5.23
N LYS A 389 -16.05 3.06 5.85
CA LYS A 389 -16.03 2.01 6.89
C LYS A 389 -15.43 2.56 8.18
N ASN A 390 -15.72 1.92 9.32
CA ASN A 390 -15.14 2.29 10.60
C ASN A 390 -13.66 1.89 10.65
N HIS A 391 -12.77 2.87 10.59
CA HIS A 391 -11.31 2.69 10.59
C HIS A 391 -10.71 2.38 11.96
N SER A 392 -11.54 2.25 13.01
CA SER A 392 -11.08 1.64 14.27
C SER A 392 -10.92 0.12 14.16
N LEU A 393 -11.46 -0.53 13.11
CA LEU A 393 -11.40 -1.98 12.94
C LEU A 393 -10.33 -2.38 11.90
N PRO A 394 -9.37 -3.26 12.24
CA PRO A 394 -8.33 -3.70 11.31
C PRO A 394 -8.86 -4.29 9.98
N ASN A 395 -9.96 -5.05 10.03
CA ASN A 395 -10.60 -5.69 8.87
C ASN A 395 -11.16 -4.69 7.83
N ASN A 396 -11.31 -3.41 8.22
CA ASN A 396 -11.77 -2.34 7.34
C ASN A 396 -10.63 -1.70 6.54
N TYR A 397 -9.45 -2.31 6.53
CA TYR A 397 -8.33 -1.95 5.67
C TYR A 397 -8.13 -3.00 4.57
N ARG A 398 -7.56 -2.58 3.44
CA ARG A 398 -7.09 -3.46 2.36
C ARG A 398 -5.58 -3.64 2.50
N PRO A 399 -5.08 -4.88 2.63
CA PRO A 399 -3.64 -5.11 2.61
C PRO A 399 -3.11 -5.02 1.17
N ILE A 400 -2.11 -4.18 0.92
CA ILE A 400 -1.40 -4.15 -0.37
C ILE A 400 0.02 -4.68 -0.19
N SER A 401 0.34 -5.81 -0.81
CA SER A 401 1.68 -6.40 -0.74
C SER A 401 2.64 -5.75 -1.74
N LEU A 402 3.67 -5.10 -1.22
CA LEU A 402 4.82 -4.61 -1.97
C LEU A 402 5.81 -5.77 -2.13
N LEU A 403 5.68 -6.49 -3.25
CA LEU A 403 6.61 -7.56 -3.63
C LEU A 403 7.87 -7.01 -4.31
N VAL A 404 8.96 -7.78 -4.20
CA VAL A 404 10.24 -7.52 -4.87
C VAL A 404 10.05 -7.39 -6.37
N THR A 405 10.70 -6.39 -6.98
CA THR A 405 10.48 -6.11 -8.40
C THR A 405 11.00 -7.25 -9.31
N MET A 406 12.15 -7.83 -8.99
CA MET A 406 12.70 -8.97 -9.74
C MET A 406 11.81 -10.21 -9.65
N SER A 407 11.19 -10.45 -8.48
CA SER A 407 10.14 -11.47 -8.30
C SER A 407 9.02 -11.30 -9.32
N LYS A 408 8.49 -10.08 -9.48
CA LYS A 408 7.40 -9.80 -10.43
C LYS A 408 7.77 -10.06 -11.88
N VAL A 409 9.05 -9.84 -12.25
CA VAL A 409 9.53 -10.20 -13.59
C VAL A 409 9.51 -11.71 -13.76
N PHE A 410 9.98 -12.46 -12.75
CA PHE A 410 9.95 -13.92 -12.78
C PHE A 410 8.52 -14.48 -12.80
N GLU A 411 7.62 -13.92 -12.00
CA GLU A 411 6.20 -14.26 -11.98
C GLU A 411 5.54 -14.07 -13.36
N LYS A 412 5.92 -13.04 -14.12
CA LYS A 412 5.43 -12.84 -15.49
C LYS A 412 5.92 -13.90 -16.47
N ILE A 413 7.16 -14.38 -16.29
CA ILE A 413 7.71 -15.51 -17.08
C ILE A 413 6.92 -16.78 -16.76
N LEU A 414 6.66 -17.04 -15.47
CA LEU A 414 5.83 -18.16 -15.04
C LEU A 414 4.42 -18.08 -15.58
N LEU A 415 3.80 -16.90 -15.52
CA LEU A 415 2.46 -16.66 -16.06
C LEU A 415 2.39 -17.02 -17.55
N ARG A 416 3.41 -16.65 -18.34
CA ARG A 416 3.48 -16.99 -19.77
C ARG A 416 3.59 -18.50 -20.01
N HIS A 417 4.31 -19.23 -19.17
CA HIS A 417 4.38 -20.70 -19.28
C HIS A 417 3.07 -21.36 -18.86
N LEU A 418 2.45 -20.91 -17.77
CA LEU A 418 1.21 -21.48 -17.23
C LEU A 418 0.00 -21.24 -18.13
N THR A 419 -0.13 -20.05 -18.71
CA THR A 419 -1.27 -19.68 -19.60
C THR A 419 -1.35 -20.50 -20.90
N LYS A 420 -0.30 -21.26 -21.22
CA LYS A 420 -0.32 -22.26 -22.31
C LYS A 420 -1.19 -23.46 -21.95
N TYR A 421 -1.23 -23.84 -20.67
CA TYR A 421 -1.91 -25.04 -20.16
C TYR A 421 -3.20 -24.70 -19.42
N ILE A 422 -3.19 -23.63 -18.63
CA ILE A 422 -4.34 -23.18 -17.84
C ILE A 422 -5.19 -22.23 -18.70
N LYS A 423 -6.42 -22.63 -18.99
CA LYS A 423 -7.42 -21.80 -19.66
C LYS A 423 -8.55 -21.48 -18.68
N PRO A 424 -8.96 -20.20 -18.57
CA PRO A 424 -10.15 -19.85 -17.81
C PRO A 424 -11.38 -20.58 -18.34
N ARG A 425 -12.33 -20.87 -17.45
CA ARG A 425 -13.67 -21.28 -17.85
C ARG A 425 -14.34 -20.26 -18.74
N THR A 426 -15.24 -20.73 -19.59
CA THR A 426 -15.94 -19.87 -20.56
C THR A 426 -16.76 -18.76 -19.89
N GLU A 427 -17.28 -19.05 -18.71
CA GLU A 427 -18.13 -18.22 -17.87
C GLU A 427 -17.34 -17.12 -17.12
N GLN A 428 -16.02 -17.26 -17.03
CA GLN A 428 -15.14 -16.31 -16.34
C GLN A 428 -14.77 -15.15 -17.26
N HIS A 429 -15.18 -13.95 -16.85
CA HIS A 429 -14.91 -12.71 -17.56
C HIS A 429 -13.77 -11.87 -16.92
N ALA A 430 -13.44 -12.09 -15.65
CA ALA A 430 -12.32 -11.40 -15.03
C ALA A 430 -10.98 -11.96 -15.48
N PHE A 431 -9.98 -11.08 -15.52
CA PHE A 431 -8.58 -11.39 -15.85
C PHE A 431 -8.38 -12.14 -17.18
N ARG A 432 -9.36 -12.02 -18.09
CA ARG A 432 -9.36 -12.63 -19.41
C ARG A 432 -9.28 -11.54 -20.48
N HIS A 433 -8.41 -11.75 -21.47
CA HIS A 433 -8.28 -10.82 -22.58
C HIS A 433 -9.60 -10.71 -23.36
N GLY A 434 -9.97 -9.48 -23.74
CA GLY A 434 -11.23 -9.19 -24.45
C GLY A 434 -12.50 -9.29 -23.61
N HIS A 435 -12.41 -9.46 -22.29
CA HIS A 435 -13.56 -9.54 -21.39
C HIS A 435 -13.49 -8.43 -20.34
N SER A 436 -14.66 -8.01 -19.86
CA SER A 436 -14.83 -6.94 -18.87
C SER A 436 -16.10 -7.18 -18.05
N THR A 437 -16.31 -6.34 -17.03
CA THR A 437 -17.60 -6.30 -16.31
C THR A 437 -18.76 -5.97 -17.25
N THR A 438 -18.52 -5.11 -18.25
CA THR A 438 -19.54 -4.74 -19.23
C THR A 438 -19.92 -5.92 -20.12
N THR A 439 -18.97 -6.74 -20.60
CA THR A 439 -19.33 -7.91 -21.42
C THR A 439 -20.14 -8.93 -20.65
N GLN A 440 -19.86 -9.12 -19.35
CA GLN A 440 -20.65 -10.04 -18.51
C GLN A 440 -22.07 -9.51 -18.26
N LEU A 441 -22.18 -8.21 -17.99
CA LEU A 441 -23.47 -7.56 -17.77
C LEU A 441 -24.32 -7.57 -19.05
N THR A 442 -23.73 -7.30 -20.22
CA THR A 442 -24.44 -7.35 -21.50
C THR A 442 -25.00 -8.75 -21.76
N LYS A 443 -24.21 -9.81 -21.53
CA LYS A 443 -24.68 -11.19 -21.66
C LYS A 443 -25.87 -11.48 -20.75
N LEU A 444 -25.79 -11.08 -19.48
CA LEU A 444 -26.87 -11.26 -18.52
C LEU A 444 -28.15 -10.53 -18.95
N ILE A 445 -28.04 -9.28 -19.40
CA ILE A 445 -29.19 -8.48 -19.84
C ILE A 445 -29.84 -9.12 -21.07
N ASP A 446 -29.03 -9.58 -22.04
CA ASP A 446 -29.54 -10.25 -23.24
C ASP A 446 -30.33 -11.51 -22.89
N ASP A 447 -29.76 -12.36 -22.02
CA ASP A 447 -30.45 -13.55 -21.52
C ASP A 447 -31.76 -13.20 -20.80
N LEU A 448 -31.78 -12.15 -20.00
CA LEU A 448 -32.99 -11.69 -19.31
C LEU A 448 -34.07 -11.26 -20.30
N VAL A 449 -33.71 -10.45 -21.30
CA VAL A 449 -34.63 -9.97 -22.35
C VAL A 449 -35.18 -11.15 -23.16
N ILE A 450 -34.33 -12.07 -23.60
CA ILE A 450 -34.74 -13.27 -24.34
C ILE A 450 -35.71 -14.11 -23.50
N ASN A 451 -35.42 -14.31 -22.22
CA ASN A 451 -36.28 -15.09 -21.34
C ASN A 451 -37.64 -14.40 -21.12
N THR A 452 -37.66 -13.09 -20.92
CA THR A 452 -38.89 -12.31 -20.78
C THR A 452 -39.74 -12.39 -22.06
N ASN A 453 -39.14 -12.25 -23.24
CA ASN A 453 -39.85 -12.36 -24.52
C ASN A 453 -40.45 -13.77 -24.75
N ASN A 454 -39.86 -14.79 -24.14
CA ASN A 454 -40.35 -16.17 -24.19
C ASN A 454 -41.31 -16.52 -23.05
N ASN A 455 -41.88 -15.53 -22.34
CA ASN A 455 -42.77 -15.72 -21.19
C ASN A 455 -42.17 -16.62 -20.09
N ARG A 456 -40.85 -16.52 -19.87
CA ARG A 456 -40.15 -17.22 -18.78
C ARG A 456 -39.83 -16.25 -17.65
N HIS A 457 -39.93 -16.73 -16.44
CA HIS A 457 -39.44 -16.05 -15.24
C HIS A 457 -37.99 -16.46 -14.99
N THR A 458 -37.14 -15.49 -14.68
CA THR A 458 -35.73 -15.72 -14.33
C THR A 458 -35.56 -15.49 -12.83
N ALA A 459 -35.02 -16.49 -12.13
CA ALA A 459 -34.55 -16.36 -10.76
C ALA A 459 -33.02 -16.24 -10.78
N ALA A 460 -32.44 -15.52 -9.81
CA ALA A 460 -31.00 -15.27 -9.74
C ALA A 460 -30.50 -15.24 -8.29
N ILE A 461 -29.27 -15.70 -8.06
CA ILE A 461 -28.57 -15.72 -6.78
C ILE A 461 -27.17 -15.13 -6.98
N PHE A 462 -26.87 -14.09 -6.20
CA PHE A 462 -25.55 -13.46 -6.14
C PHE A 462 -24.81 -13.98 -4.92
N LEU A 463 -23.63 -14.56 -5.13
CA LEU A 463 -22.77 -15.10 -4.09
C LEU A 463 -21.57 -14.19 -3.89
N ASP A 464 -21.36 -13.79 -2.63
CA ASP A 464 -20.18 -13.04 -2.19
C ASP A 464 -19.26 -13.99 -1.40
N MET A 465 -18.07 -14.22 -1.94
CA MET A 465 -17.12 -15.20 -1.41
C MET A 465 -16.12 -14.52 -0.45
N GLU A 466 -16.35 -14.61 0.87
CA GLU A 466 -15.54 -13.91 1.87
C GLU A 466 -14.03 -14.20 1.74
N LYS A 467 -13.23 -13.15 1.44
CA LYS A 467 -11.75 -13.19 1.41
C LYS A 467 -11.18 -14.25 0.46
N ALA A 468 -11.67 -14.27 -0.78
CA ALA A 468 -11.35 -15.29 -1.77
C ALA A 468 -9.86 -15.54 -2.03
N PHE A 469 -9.09 -14.47 -2.21
CA PHE A 469 -7.65 -14.59 -2.44
C PHE A 469 -6.85 -14.88 -1.17
N ASP A 470 -7.36 -14.56 0.01
CA ASP A 470 -6.60 -14.67 1.27
C ASP A 470 -6.77 -16.05 1.93
N ARG A 471 -7.80 -16.82 1.56
CA ARG A 471 -8.10 -18.14 2.14
C ARG A 471 -7.89 -19.32 1.19
N GLU A 472 -7.25 -19.10 0.04
CA GLU A 472 -7.00 -20.16 -0.94
C GLU A 472 -6.10 -21.26 -0.36
N TRP A 473 -6.61 -22.49 -0.32
CA TRP A 473 -5.88 -23.63 0.25
C TRP A 473 -4.77 -24.08 -0.71
N HIS A 474 -3.51 -23.94 -0.27
CA HIS A 474 -2.34 -24.20 -1.12
C HIS A 474 -2.28 -25.64 -1.63
N ASP A 475 -2.41 -26.64 -0.77
CA ASP A 475 -2.31 -28.04 -1.19
C ASP A 475 -3.47 -28.44 -2.10
N GLY A 476 -4.68 -27.93 -1.83
CA GLY A 476 -5.84 -28.08 -2.72
C GLY A 476 -5.59 -27.49 -4.11
N LEU A 477 -5.02 -26.28 -4.19
CA LEU A 477 -4.62 -25.67 -5.47
C LEU A 477 -3.58 -26.52 -6.21
N ILE A 478 -2.55 -27.00 -5.51
CA ILE A 478 -1.51 -27.84 -6.11
C ILE A 478 -2.07 -29.17 -6.61
N HIS A 479 -2.96 -29.81 -5.84
CA HIS A 479 -3.68 -31.00 -6.26
C HIS A 479 -4.51 -30.75 -7.52
N LYS A 480 -5.29 -29.66 -7.57
CA LYS A 480 -6.07 -29.30 -8.77
C LYS A 480 -5.19 -29.04 -10.00
N LEU A 481 -4.00 -28.45 -9.83
CA LEU A 481 -3.03 -28.30 -10.92
C LEU A 481 -2.49 -29.65 -11.40
N HIS A 482 -2.23 -30.57 -10.48
CA HIS A 482 -1.77 -31.92 -10.79
C HIS A 482 -2.83 -32.75 -11.53
N ALA A 483 -4.09 -32.64 -11.09
CA ALA A 483 -5.23 -33.36 -11.65
C ALA A 483 -5.54 -32.99 -13.12
N MET A 484 -5.11 -31.82 -13.61
CA MET A 484 -5.29 -31.47 -15.03
C MET A 484 -4.47 -32.34 -16.00
N SER A 485 -3.41 -32.99 -15.52
CA SER A 485 -2.41 -33.80 -16.27
C SER A 485 -1.69 -33.08 -17.43
N THR A 486 -2.21 -31.97 -17.93
CA THR A 486 -1.68 -31.17 -19.05
C THR A 486 -0.61 -30.19 -18.60
N VAL A 487 -0.60 -29.80 -17.32
CA VAL A 487 0.40 -28.89 -16.76
C VAL A 487 1.67 -29.70 -16.41
N PRO A 488 2.85 -29.33 -16.97
CA PRO A 488 4.09 -30.02 -16.64
C PRO A 488 4.42 -29.99 -15.16
N THR A 489 4.77 -31.15 -14.59
CA THR A 489 5.15 -31.30 -13.17
C THR A 489 6.17 -30.26 -12.69
N PRO A 490 7.22 -29.89 -13.45
CA PRO A 490 8.15 -28.84 -13.00
C PRO A 490 7.52 -27.45 -12.82
N LEU A 491 6.46 -27.10 -13.56
CA LEU A 491 5.71 -25.86 -13.34
C LEU A 491 4.86 -25.95 -12.07
N ILE A 492 4.27 -27.10 -11.80
CA ILE A 492 3.50 -27.30 -10.56
C ILE A 492 4.43 -27.16 -9.35
N LYS A 493 5.62 -27.77 -9.40
CA LYS A 493 6.64 -27.68 -8.35
C LYS A 493 7.12 -26.25 -8.10
N ILE A 494 7.26 -25.42 -9.14
CA ILE A 494 7.66 -24.02 -8.93
C ILE A 494 6.53 -23.17 -8.35
N ILE A 495 5.26 -23.47 -8.67
CA ILE A 495 4.11 -22.84 -8.02
C ILE A 495 4.01 -23.27 -6.56
N LYS A 496 4.24 -24.54 -6.24
CA LYS A 496 4.38 -25.00 -4.86
C LYS A 496 5.50 -24.22 -4.14
N SER A 497 6.68 -24.11 -4.74
CA SER A 497 7.79 -23.32 -4.19
C SER A 497 7.44 -21.84 -3.99
N PHE A 498 6.66 -21.24 -4.89
CA PHE A 498 6.20 -19.85 -4.83
C PHE A 498 5.24 -19.60 -3.64
N LEU A 499 4.38 -20.56 -3.31
CA LEU A 499 3.36 -20.46 -2.26
C LEU A 499 3.90 -20.86 -0.88
N SER A 500 4.83 -21.81 -0.80
CA SER A 500 5.38 -22.31 0.47
C SER A 500 6.31 -21.29 1.15
N ASN A 501 6.32 -21.28 2.49
CA ASN A 501 7.24 -20.50 3.33
C ASN A 501 7.24 -18.99 3.04
N ARG A 502 6.06 -18.44 2.71
CA ARG A 502 5.90 -16.99 2.50
C ARG A 502 5.71 -16.26 3.80
N ASN A 503 6.31 -15.08 3.87
CA ASN A 503 6.23 -14.21 5.05
C ASN A 503 5.80 -12.80 4.64
N PHE A 504 5.17 -12.08 5.57
CA PHE A 504 4.84 -10.67 5.41
C PHE A 504 5.15 -9.87 6.68
N ARG A 505 5.30 -8.56 6.51
CA ARG A 505 5.42 -7.56 7.58
C ARG A 505 4.55 -6.36 7.24
N ILE A 506 3.86 -5.78 8.22
CA ILE A 506 3.11 -4.55 8.04
C ILE A 506 4.08 -3.36 8.13
N GLN A 507 3.89 -2.34 7.29
CA GLN A 507 4.63 -1.08 7.36
C GLN A 507 3.67 0.11 7.49
N ILE A 508 3.94 0.97 8.47
CA ILE A 508 3.28 2.26 8.68
C ILE A 508 4.39 3.30 8.79
N SER A 509 4.44 4.24 7.83
CA SER A 509 5.55 5.17 7.68
C SER A 509 6.90 4.43 7.59
N ASP A 510 7.82 4.63 8.54
CA ASP A 510 9.14 3.99 8.55
C ASP A 510 9.24 2.79 9.51
N LEU A 511 8.20 2.56 10.33
CA LEU A 511 8.13 1.45 11.28
C LEU A 511 7.54 0.20 10.65
N LYS A 512 7.98 -0.97 11.13
CA LYS A 512 7.57 -2.29 10.62
C LYS A 512 7.20 -3.22 11.76
N SER A 513 6.20 -4.05 11.54
CA SER A 513 5.87 -5.16 12.45
C SER A 513 6.93 -6.25 12.40
N THR A 514 6.89 -7.13 13.40
CA THR A 514 7.49 -8.44 13.35
C THR A 514 6.90 -9.28 12.20
N SER A 515 7.66 -10.27 11.74
CA SER A 515 7.28 -11.10 10.59
C SER A 515 6.19 -12.10 10.94
N ARG A 516 5.26 -12.33 10.02
CA ARG A 516 4.23 -13.37 10.10
C ARG A 516 4.27 -14.26 8.86
N THR A 517 3.92 -15.53 9.03
CA THR A 517 3.88 -16.52 7.94
C THR A 517 2.48 -16.61 7.34
N ILE A 518 2.42 -16.79 6.03
CA ILE A 518 1.19 -16.99 5.25
C ILE A 518 0.96 -18.51 5.13
N LYS A 519 -0.14 -19.02 5.67
CA LYS A 519 -0.49 -20.45 5.60
C LYS A 519 -1.49 -20.77 4.48
N ALA A 520 -2.28 -19.80 4.07
CA ALA A 520 -3.24 -19.89 2.97
C ALA A 520 -3.29 -18.56 2.21
N GLY A 521 -3.87 -18.61 1.01
CA GLY A 521 -4.05 -17.45 0.16
C GLY A 521 -2.89 -17.17 -0.79
N VAL A 522 -3.18 -16.38 -1.82
CA VAL A 522 -2.22 -15.93 -2.82
C VAL A 522 -1.90 -14.44 -2.62
N PRO A 523 -0.65 -14.01 -2.85
CA PRO A 523 -0.23 -12.65 -2.51
C PRO A 523 -0.97 -11.58 -3.33
N GLN A 524 -1.64 -10.65 -2.64
CA GLN A 524 -2.32 -9.51 -3.28
C GLN A 524 -1.30 -8.55 -3.92
N GLY A 525 -1.31 -8.46 -5.25
CA GLY A 525 -0.35 -7.66 -6.03
C GLY A 525 0.68 -8.48 -6.82
N SER A 526 0.62 -9.81 -6.73
CA SER A 526 1.28 -10.71 -7.68
C SER A 526 0.46 -10.83 -8.97
N CYS A 527 1.15 -11.00 -10.10
CA CYS A 527 0.49 -11.25 -11.38
C CYS A 527 0.09 -12.72 -11.58
N LEU A 528 0.55 -13.65 -10.72
CA LEU A 528 0.15 -15.05 -10.74
C LEU A 528 -1.16 -15.28 -10.01
N SER A 529 -1.39 -14.55 -8.92
CA SER A 529 -2.57 -14.73 -8.05
C SER A 529 -3.90 -14.81 -8.80
N PRO A 530 -4.21 -13.95 -9.79
CA PRO A 530 -5.47 -14.05 -10.52
C PRO A 530 -5.61 -15.33 -11.34
N LEU A 531 -4.53 -15.81 -11.98
CA LEU A 531 -4.57 -17.05 -12.76
C LEU A 531 -4.74 -18.27 -11.84
N LEU A 532 -4.03 -18.29 -10.72
CA LEU A 532 -4.11 -19.37 -9.73
C LEU A 532 -5.51 -19.47 -9.14
N TYR A 533 -6.10 -18.33 -8.78
CA TYR A 533 -7.47 -18.29 -8.27
C TYR A 533 -8.51 -18.77 -9.30
N ILE A 534 -8.40 -18.30 -10.55
CA ILE A 534 -9.29 -18.76 -11.64
C ILE A 534 -9.18 -20.28 -11.84
N HIS A 535 -7.96 -20.81 -11.75
CA HIS A 535 -7.73 -22.25 -11.83
C HIS A 535 -8.32 -23.00 -10.64
N TYR A 536 -8.18 -22.45 -9.44
CA TYR A 536 -8.71 -23.06 -8.21
C TYR A 536 -10.23 -23.22 -8.22
N ILE A 537 -10.94 -22.28 -8.84
CA ILE A 537 -12.41 -22.34 -9.02
C ILE A 537 -12.83 -22.93 -10.37
N TYR A 538 -11.90 -23.46 -11.16
CA TYR A 538 -12.20 -23.96 -12.51
C TYR A 538 -13.21 -25.11 -12.50
N ASP A 539 -13.18 -25.97 -11.49
CA ASP A 539 -14.09 -27.11 -11.31
C ASP A 539 -15.37 -26.77 -10.52
N LEU A 540 -15.72 -25.47 -10.39
CA LEU A 540 -16.98 -25.06 -9.77
C LEU A 540 -18.16 -25.82 -10.40
N PRO A 541 -19.14 -26.32 -9.63
CA PRO A 541 -20.23 -27.12 -10.17
C PRO A 541 -20.95 -26.43 -11.32
N SER A 542 -21.40 -27.22 -12.30
CA SER A 542 -22.19 -26.76 -13.43
C SER A 542 -23.41 -27.65 -13.56
N SER A 543 -24.57 -27.08 -13.83
CA SER A 543 -25.82 -27.84 -13.91
C SER A 543 -26.57 -27.50 -15.20
N PRO A 544 -27.25 -28.49 -15.81
CA PRO A 544 -28.11 -28.20 -16.94
C PRO A 544 -29.21 -27.22 -16.50
N HIS A 545 -29.47 -26.21 -17.33
CA HIS A 545 -30.49 -25.17 -17.10
C HIS A 545 -30.20 -24.16 -15.98
N VAL A 546 -28.99 -24.13 -15.42
CA VAL A 546 -28.51 -23.02 -14.58
C VAL A 546 -27.31 -22.40 -15.27
N THR A 547 -27.38 -21.09 -15.50
CA THR A 547 -26.27 -20.35 -16.07
C THR A 547 -25.43 -19.77 -14.95
N THR A 548 -24.12 -20.01 -15.05
CA THR A 548 -23.11 -19.45 -14.15
C THR A 548 -22.41 -18.29 -14.84
N SER A 549 -22.31 -17.17 -14.13
CA SER A 549 -21.60 -15.97 -14.57
C SER A 549 -20.57 -15.61 -13.49
N LEU A 550 -19.29 -15.57 -13.88
CA LEU A 550 -18.18 -15.32 -12.97
C LEU A 550 -17.44 -14.04 -13.35
N PHE A 551 -17.08 -13.25 -12.33
CA PHE A 551 -16.11 -12.18 -12.44
C PHE A 551 -15.18 -12.21 -11.23
N ALA A 552 -14.04 -12.87 -11.38
CA ALA A 552 -13.11 -13.15 -10.29
C ALA A 552 -13.82 -13.96 -9.21
N ASP A 553 -13.97 -13.42 -8.00
CA ASP A 553 -14.69 -13.98 -6.86
C ASP A 553 -16.20 -13.73 -6.90
N ASP A 554 -16.68 -12.71 -7.62
CA ASP A 554 -18.11 -12.45 -7.79
C ASP A 554 -18.74 -13.56 -8.64
N THR A 555 -19.74 -14.24 -8.06
CA THR A 555 -20.42 -15.38 -8.67
C THR A 555 -21.92 -15.14 -8.75
N LEU A 556 -22.49 -15.32 -9.94
CA LEU A 556 -23.92 -15.21 -10.21
C LEU A 556 -24.44 -16.52 -10.79
N PHE A 557 -25.48 -17.07 -10.18
CA PHE A 557 -26.26 -18.18 -10.72
C PHE A 557 -27.65 -17.71 -11.11
N TYR A 558 -28.13 -18.06 -12.29
CA TYR A 558 -29.50 -17.76 -12.70
C TYR A 558 -30.12 -18.89 -13.52
N SER A 559 -31.43 -19.00 -13.43
CA SER A 559 -32.23 -20.06 -14.06
C SER A 559 -33.56 -19.48 -14.51
N SER A 560 -34.04 -19.94 -15.67
CA SER A 560 -35.25 -19.42 -16.28
C SER A 560 -36.22 -20.54 -16.63
N ASN A 561 -37.51 -20.31 -16.36
CA ASN A 561 -38.58 -21.27 -16.64
C ASN A 561 -39.93 -20.55 -16.75
N THR A 562 -40.89 -21.12 -17.48
CA THR A 562 -42.28 -20.61 -17.52
C THR A 562 -42.95 -20.67 -16.14
N SER A 563 -42.54 -21.60 -15.29
CA SER A 563 -42.93 -21.67 -13.89
C SER A 563 -41.81 -21.19 -12.97
N ILE A 564 -42.09 -20.16 -12.19
CA ILE A 564 -41.14 -19.56 -11.23
C ILE A 564 -40.61 -20.59 -10.22
N ASN A 565 -41.48 -21.51 -9.77
CA ASN A 565 -41.12 -22.53 -8.79
C ASN A 565 -40.06 -23.49 -9.34
N PHE A 566 -40.16 -23.89 -10.61
CA PHE A 566 -39.15 -24.73 -11.24
C PHE A 566 -37.81 -24.00 -11.43
N ALA A 567 -37.83 -22.70 -11.74
CA ALA A 567 -36.60 -21.90 -11.80
C ALA A 567 -35.89 -21.85 -10.44
N ILE A 568 -36.65 -21.63 -9.35
CA ILE A 568 -36.14 -21.62 -7.98
C ILE A 568 -35.62 -22.99 -7.55
N ILE A 569 -36.35 -24.09 -7.81
CA ILE A 569 -35.91 -25.44 -7.46
C ILE A 569 -34.59 -25.80 -8.15
N ARG A 570 -34.42 -25.42 -9.42
CA ARG A 570 -33.16 -25.63 -10.17
C ARG A 570 -32.00 -24.89 -9.51
N LEU A 571 -32.20 -23.63 -9.14
CA LEU A 571 -31.18 -22.84 -8.45
C LEU A 571 -30.85 -23.41 -7.07
N GLN A 572 -31.86 -23.78 -6.29
CA GLN A 572 -31.65 -24.33 -4.96
C GLN A 572 -30.79 -25.60 -5.00
N ARG A 573 -31.07 -26.51 -5.95
CA ARG A 573 -30.24 -27.72 -6.17
C ARG A 573 -28.80 -27.36 -6.52
N HIS A 574 -28.62 -26.40 -7.44
CA HIS A 574 -27.30 -25.95 -7.85
C HIS A 574 -26.50 -25.31 -6.71
N VAL A 575 -27.16 -24.50 -5.87
CA VAL A 575 -26.56 -23.90 -4.68
C VAL A 575 -26.18 -24.95 -3.65
N THR A 576 -27.01 -25.99 -3.45
CA THR A 576 -26.64 -27.11 -2.56
C THR A 576 -25.36 -27.79 -3.03
N THR A 577 -25.28 -28.17 -4.31
CA THR A 577 -24.06 -28.78 -4.87
C THR A 577 -22.85 -27.85 -4.80
N THR A 578 -23.06 -26.55 -5.02
CA THR A 578 -21.99 -25.54 -4.88
C THR A 578 -21.53 -25.41 -3.44
N THR A 579 -22.44 -25.43 -2.47
CA THR A 579 -22.10 -25.39 -1.03
C THR A 579 -21.25 -26.59 -0.64
N ASP A 580 -21.61 -27.80 -1.08
CA ASP A 580 -20.83 -29.02 -0.81
C ASP A 580 -19.41 -28.91 -1.41
N TRP A 581 -19.31 -28.38 -2.63
CA TRP A 581 -18.01 -28.12 -3.28
C TRP A 581 -17.19 -27.06 -2.52
N ILE A 582 -17.83 -25.97 -2.06
CA ILE A 582 -17.17 -24.95 -1.25
C ILE A 582 -16.64 -25.61 0.02
N GLN A 583 -17.48 -26.27 0.81
CA GLN A 583 -17.05 -26.95 2.05
C GLN A 583 -15.90 -27.94 1.86
N LYS A 584 -15.85 -28.64 0.71
CA LYS A 584 -14.75 -29.56 0.38
C LYS A 584 -13.43 -28.82 0.13
N TRP A 585 -13.46 -27.73 -0.63
CA TRP A 585 -12.25 -27.10 -1.14
C TRP A 585 -11.81 -25.87 -0.35
N ARG A 586 -12.75 -25.15 0.26
CA ARG A 586 -12.63 -23.85 0.91
C ARG A 586 -13.57 -23.76 2.09
#